data_AF-A0A1V4Q333-F1
#
_entry.id   AF-A0A1V4Q333-F1
#
_cell.length_a   1.000
_cell.length_b   1.000
_cell.length_c   1.000
_cell.angle_alpha   90.00
_cell.angle_beta   90.00
_cell.angle_gamma   90.00
#
_symmetry.space_group_name_H-M   'P 1'
#
loop_
_entity.id
_entity.type
_entity.pdbx_description
1 polymer ?
#
loop_
_entity_poly.entity_id
_entity_poly.type
_entity_poly.pdbx_seq_one_letter_code
_entity_poly.pdbx_strand_id
1 'polypeptide(L)'
;MDATGTSPISAGAQLRPAAYLSRIGVTDVAADPANLVVAIATAQHRRIPFENLGIHLGTPVEVDPRVIVDRLVDGRRGGICYELNGLLLLALRALGIDAHVVGARVESAAGLGPPLGHMAVLAQVGAEQWL
;
A
#
# COMPACT_ATOMS: atom_id res chain seq x y z
N MET A 1 -15.69 -28.84 1.75
CA MET A 1 -15.92 -27.68 0.86
C MET A 1 -16.89 -26.79 1.60
N ASP A 2 -16.40 -25.76 2.27
CA ASP A 2 -17.24 -24.65 2.73
C ASP A 2 -16.50 -23.36 2.43
N ALA A 3 -17.07 -22.63 1.47
CA ALA A 3 -16.59 -21.37 0.95
C ALA A 3 -17.26 -20.23 1.72
N THR A 4 -16.58 -19.71 2.73
CA THR A 4 -16.82 -18.35 3.23
C THR A 4 -15.48 -17.68 3.43
N GLY A 5 -14.84 -17.36 2.30
CA GLY A 5 -13.69 -16.48 2.25
C GLY A 5 -14.11 -15.06 2.61
N THR A 6 -14.19 -14.77 3.91
CA THR A 6 -14.20 -13.38 4.39
C THR A 6 -12.95 -13.22 5.23
N SER A 7 -11.88 -12.77 4.58
CA SER A 7 -10.62 -12.47 5.25
C SER A 7 -10.87 -11.41 6.34
N PRO A 8 -10.36 -11.57 7.57
CA PRO A 8 -10.68 -10.72 8.73
C PRO A 8 -10.17 -9.28 8.64
N ILE A 9 -9.67 -8.83 7.48
CA ILE A 9 -9.19 -7.46 7.24
C ILE A 9 -10.34 -6.50 6.88
N SER A 10 -11.58 -6.98 6.74
CA SER A 10 -12.70 -6.17 6.23
C SER A 10 -13.32 -5.14 7.20
N ALA A 11 -12.77 -4.92 8.40
CA ALA A 11 -13.36 -3.97 9.37
C ALA A 11 -12.37 -3.00 10.05
N GLY A 12 -11.14 -2.87 9.55
CA GLY A 12 -10.12 -1.98 10.13
C GLY A 12 -9.93 -0.71 9.31
N ALA A 13 -10.54 0.39 9.76
CA ALA A 13 -10.52 1.76 9.22
C ALA A 13 -10.52 1.94 7.70
N GLN A 14 -11.63 2.49 7.21
CA GLN A 14 -11.74 2.93 5.83
C GLN A 14 -10.81 4.12 5.59
N LEU A 15 -9.75 3.90 4.80
CA LEU A 15 -9.03 4.97 4.15
C LEU A 15 -10.06 5.89 3.47
N ARG A 16 -10.01 7.19 3.76
CA ARG A 16 -10.81 8.19 3.05
C ARG A 16 -10.13 8.46 1.69
N PRO A 17 -10.71 8.08 0.53
CA PRO A 17 -10.03 8.22 -0.74
C PRO A 17 -9.60 9.66 -1.03
N ALA A 18 -10.45 10.64 -0.70
CA ALA A 18 -10.14 12.05 -0.88
C ALA A 18 -8.89 12.52 -0.10
N ALA A 19 -8.71 12.06 1.14
CA ALA A 19 -7.54 12.42 1.95
C ALA A 19 -6.25 11.80 1.37
N TYR A 20 -6.32 10.55 0.93
CA TYR A 20 -5.22 9.88 0.24
C TYR A 20 -4.85 10.58 -1.07
N LEU A 21 -5.82 10.81 -1.96
CA LEU A 21 -5.61 11.47 -3.25
C LEU A 21 -5.00 12.86 -3.06
N SER A 22 -5.47 13.63 -2.06
CA SER A 22 -4.86 14.90 -1.66
C SER A 22 -3.41 14.73 -1.18
N ARG A 23 -3.13 13.72 -0.35
CA ARG A 23 -1.77 13.41 0.15
C ARG A 23 -0.78 13.09 -0.96
N ILE A 24 -1.23 12.46 -2.04
CA ILE A 24 -0.41 12.10 -3.21
C ILE A 24 -0.52 13.12 -4.37
N GLY A 25 -1.31 14.18 -4.19
CA GLY A 25 -1.45 15.26 -5.18
C GLY A 25 -2.20 14.86 -6.45
N VAL A 26 -3.09 13.88 -6.38
CA VAL A 26 -3.96 13.47 -7.49
C VAL A 26 -5.30 14.20 -7.34
N THR A 27 -5.63 15.02 -8.34
CA THR A 27 -6.89 15.80 -8.36
C THR A 27 -7.93 15.23 -9.32
N ASP A 28 -7.49 14.44 -10.30
CA ASP A 28 -8.35 13.77 -11.26
C ASP A 28 -8.05 12.28 -11.24
N VAL A 29 -9.10 11.48 -11.20
CA VAL A 29 -9.03 10.02 -11.07
C VAL A 29 -9.33 9.45 -12.43
N ALA A 30 -8.35 8.75 -13.02
CA ALA A 30 -8.54 8.13 -14.32
C ALA A 30 -9.75 7.17 -14.29
N ALA A 31 -10.64 7.30 -15.27
CA ALA A 31 -11.80 6.43 -15.39
C ALA A 31 -11.42 4.99 -15.78
N ASP A 32 -10.32 4.83 -16.52
CA ASP A 32 -9.78 3.53 -16.88
C ASP A 32 -9.03 2.91 -15.69
N PRO A 33 -9.38 1.67 -15.26
CA PRO A 33 -8.78 1.04 -14.09
C PRO A 33 -7.26 0.83 -14.18
N ALA A 34 -6.71 0.51 -15.36
CA ALA A 34 -5.27 0.31 -15.52
C ALA A 34 -4.52 1.63 -15.36
N ASN A 35 -5.01 2.68 -16.02
CA ASN A 35 -4.47 4.04 -15.86
C ASN A 35 -4.60 4.53 -14.41
N LEU A 36 -5.68 4.17 -13.71
CA LEU A 36 -5.86 4.48 -12.31
C LEU A 36 -4.77 3.85 -11.43
N VAL A 37 -4.52 2.54 -11.59
CA VAL A 37 -3.46 1.81 -10.87
C VAL A 37 -2.10 2.48 -11.07
N VAL A 38 -1.73 2.74 -12.33
CA VAL A 38 -0.45 3.38 -12.67
C VAL A 38 -0.36 4.79 -12.08
N ALA A 39 -1.43 5.58 -12.18
CA ALA A 39 -1.46 6.96 -11.71
C ALA A 39 -1.26 7.04 -10.19
N ILE A 40 -2.01 6.26 -9.41
CA ILE A 40 -1.91 6.33 -7.94
C ILE A 40 -0.61 5.74 -7.42
N ALA A 41 -0.12 4.63 -8.00
CA ALA A 41 1.15 4.04 -7.61
C ALA A 41 2.29 5.04 -7.89
N THR A 42 2.33 5.63 -9.09
CA THR A 42 3.35 6.62 -9.46
C THR A 42 3.29 7.86 -8.56
N ALA A 43 2.10 8.38 -8.29
CA ALA A 43 1.93 9.56 -7.46
C ALA A 43 2.33 9.31 -6.00
N GLN A 44 1.98 8.14 -5.42
CA GLN A 44 2.44 7.76 -4.09
C GLN A 44 3.97 7.71 -4.03
N HIS A 45 4.62 6.99 -4.94
CA HIS A 45 6.09 6.87 -4.98
C HIS A 45 6.80 8.23 -5.07
N ARG A 46 6.18 9.21 -5.75
CA ARG A 46 6.74 10.57 -5.88
C ARG A 46 6.48 11.47 -4.67
N ARG A 47 5.53 11.15 -3.80
CA ARG A 47 5.04 12.05 -2.73
C ARG A 47 5.17 11.51 -1.32
N ILE A 48 5.21 10.20 -1.14
CA ILE A 48 5.33 9.57 0.17
C ILE A 48 6.74 8.95 0.28
N PRO A 49 7.60 9.46 1.18
CA PRO A 49 8.97 8.96 1.28
C PRO A 49 9.03 7.49 1.70
N PHE A 50 10.00 6.77 1.13
CA PHE A 50 10.52 5.53 1.72
C PHE A 50 11.54 5.89 2.80
N GLU A 51 11.21 5.61 4.07
CA GLU A 51 12.02 6.01 5.22
C GLU A 51 11.89 5.02 6.40
N ASN A 52 12.90 5.00 7.27
CA ASN A 52 12.93 4.20 8.50
C ASN A 52 13.25 5.04 9.75
N LEU A 53 13.01 6.35 9.71
CA LEU A 53 13.31 7.29 10.80
C LEU A 53 12.55 6.95 12.08
N GLY A 54 11.31 6.44 11.95
CA GLY A 54 10.54 5.96 13.10
C GLY A 54 11.30 4.92 13.92
N ILE A 55 11.95 3.96 13.26
CA ILE A 55 12.73 2.90 13.92
C ILE A 55 13.90 3.51 14.72
N HIS A 56 14.62 4.46 14.13
CA HIS A 56 15.75 5.14 14.80
C HIS A 56 15.31 6.02 15.98
N LEU A 57 14.04 6.46 15.99
CA LEU A 57 13.43 7.22 17.08
C LEU A 57 12.71 6.33 18.10
N GLY A 58 12.84 5.00 18.00
CA GLY A 58 12.18 4.06 18.91
C GLY A 58 10.68 3.94 18.70
N THR A 59 10.15 4.47 17.59
CA THR A 59 8.76 4.28 17.20
C THR A 59 8.59 2.92 16.53
N PRO A 60 7.69 2.05 17.01
CA PRO A 60 7.43 0.76 16.38
C PRO A 60 6.90 0.90 14.95
N VAL A 61 7.27 -0.08 14.12
CA VAL A 61 6.60 -0.32 12.84
C VAL A 61 5.31 -1.06 13.12
N GLU A 62 4.19 -0.48 12.70
CA GLU A 62 2.86 -1.05 12.89
C GLU A 62 2.16 -1.17 11.54
N VAL A 63 1.53 -2.33 11.33
CA VAL A 63 0.82 -2.64 10.08
C VAL A 63 -0.69 -2.62 10.24
N ASP A 64 -1.20 -2.13 11.39
CA ASP A 64 -2.63 -1.84 11.56
C ASP A 64 -3.03 -0.76 10.54
N PRO A 65 -4.07 -1.00 9.71
CA PRO A 65 -4.54 -0.03 8.72
C PRO A 65 -4.77 1.38 9.27
N ARG A 66 -5.28 1.52 10.50
CA ARG A 66 -5.48 2.83 11.15
C ARG A 66 -4.17 3.56 11.33
N VAL A 67 -3.19 2.88 11.89
CA VAL A 67 -1.88 3.46 12.21
C VAL A 67 -1.15 3.85 10.92
N ILE A 68 -1.26 3.04 9.88
CA ILE A 68 -0.73 3.37 8.55
C ILE A 68 -1.35 4.67 8.02
N VAL A 69 -2.69 4.79 8.04
CA VAL A 69 -3.39 5.98 7.55
C VAL A 69 -3.04 7.21 8.38
N ASP A 70 -3.15 7.11 9.70
CA ASP A 70 -2.85 8.21 10.63
C ASP A 70 -1.42 8.71 10.45
N ARG A 71 -0.45 7.81 10.25
CA ARG A 71 0.97 8.18 10.12
C ARG A 71 1.31 8.73 8.74
N LEU A 72 0.96 8.02 7.67
CA LEU A 72 1.43 8.34 6.31
C LEU A 72 0.55 9.40 5.62
N VAL A 73 -0.76 9.38 5.88
CA VAL A 73 -1.72 10.32 5.28
C VAL A 73 -1.85 11.57 6.15
N ASP A 74 -2.36 11.43 7.37
CA ASP A 74 -2.69 12.57 8.24
C ASP A 74 -1.41 13.18 8.86
N GLY A 75 -0.49 12.33 9.34
CA GLY A 75 0.81 12.72 9.91
C GLY A 75 1.86 13.07 8.85
N ARG A 76 1.54 12.89 7.57
CA ARG A 76 2.40 13.23 6.41
C ARG A 76 3.81 12.62 6.46
N ARG A 77 3.97 11.48 7.11
CA ARG A 77 5.25 10.74 7.18
C ARG A 77 5.46 9.85 5.96
N GLY A 78 6.65 9.26 5.89
CA GLY A 78 6.91 8.10 5.04
C GLY A 78 6.80 6.81 5.84
N GLY A 79 7.31 5.72 5.28
CA GLY A 79 7.43 4.45 5.98
C GLY A 79 8.28 3.45 5.21
N ILE A 80 8.38 2.24 5.76
CA ILE A 80 9.03 1.11 5.07
C ILE A 80 8.06 0.41 4.12
N CYS A 81 8.52 -0.63 3.41
CA CYS A 81 7.71 -1.32 2.40
C CYS A 81 6.37 -1.84 2.94
N TYR A 82 6.32 -2.36 4.16
CA TYR A 82 5.07 -2.85 4.77
C TYR A 82 4.03 -1.74 5.01
N GLU A 83 4.46 -0.56 5.46
CA GLU A 83 3.56 0.58 5.69
C GLU A 83 3.11 1.20 4.37
N LEU A 84 4.05 1.42 3.43
CA LEU A 84 3.76 2.05 2.14
C LEU A 84 2.88 1.19 1.23
N ASN A 85 3.19 -0.11 1.13
CA ASN A 85 2.40 -1.02 0.31
C ASN A 85 1.11 -1.43 1.02
N GLY A 86 1.07 -1.38 2.36
CA GLY A 86 -0.18 -1.43 3.11
C GLY A 86 -1.10 -0.25 2.75
N LEU A 87 -0.56 0.98 2.69
CA LEU A 87 -1.32 2.15 2.26
C LEU A 87 -1.80 2.03 0.81
N LEU A 88 -0.94 1.57 -0.10
CA LEU A 88 -1.30 1.38 -1.51
C LEU A 88 -2.42 0.35 -1.66
N LEU A 89 -2.36 -0.77 -0.93
CA LEU A 89 -3.41 -1.79 -0.89
C LEU A 89 -4.74 -1.20 -0.43
N LEU A 90 -4.73 -0.43 0.66
CA LEU A 90 -5.93 0.23 1.18
C LEU A 90 -6.51 1.21 0.14
N ALA A 91 -5.64 1.96 -0.56
CA ALA A 91 -6.05 2.91 -1.58
C ALA A 91 -6.67 2.23 -2.81
N LEU A 92 -6.01 1.20 -3.34
CA LEU A 92 -6.53 0.42 -4.48
C LEU A 92 -7.91 -0.15 -4.16
N ARG A 93 -8.05 -0.80 -3.01
CA ARG A 93 -9.34 -1.38 -2.57
C ARG A 93 -10.41 -0.33 -2.35
N ALA A 94 -10.07 0.80 -1.72
CA ALA A 94 -11.02 1.90 -1.50
C ALA A 94 -11.46 2.58 -2.81
N LEU A 95 -10.66 2.47 -3.87
CA LEU A 95 -10.97 2.94 -5.23
C LEU A 95 -11.60 1.86 -6.11
N GLY A 96 -11.94 0.69 -5.54
CA GLY A 96 -12.65 -0.39 -6.24
C GLY A 96 -11.76 -1.32 -7.06
N ILE A 97 -10.43 -1.23 -6.91
CA ILE A 97 -9.49 -2.17 -7.53
C ILE A 97 -9.31 -3.38 -6.62
N ASP A 98 -9.52 -4.59 -7.15
CA ASP A 98 -9.15 -5.80 -6.46
C ASP A 98 -7.63 -5.90 -6.38
N ALA A 99 -7.13 -6.08 -5.17
CA ALA A 99 -5.70 -6.09 -4.90
C ALA A 99 -5.38 -6.95 -3.67
N HIS A 100 -4.21 -7.58 -3.70
CA HIS A 100 -3.71 -8.42 -2.62
C HIS A 100 -2.20 -8.26 -2.45
N VAL A 101 -1.71 -8.63 -1.26
CA VAL A 101 -0.27 -8.57 -0.96
C VAL A 101 0.44 -9.81 -1.44
N VAL A 102 1.68 -9.64 -1.86
CA VAL A 102 2.63 -10.73 -2.09
C VAL A 102 3.89 -10.51 -1.27
N GLY A 103 4.42 -11.61 -0.74
CA GLY A 103 5.71 -11.62 -0.05
C GLY A 103 6.86 -11.81 -1.02
N ALA A 104 7.96 -11.10 -0.81
CA ALA A 104 9.14 -11.15 -1.65
C ALA A 104 10.43 -11.13 -0.81
N ARG A 105 11.56 -11.32 -1.49
CA ARG A 105 12.91 -11.21 -0.95
C ARG A 105 13.68 -10.17 -1.76
N VAL A 106 14.47 -9.34 -1.08
CA VAL A 106 15.35 -8.38 -1.75
C VAL A 106 16.65 -9.09 -2.13
N GLU A 107 17.02 -9.02 -3.41
CA GLU A 107 18.32 -9.48 -3.88
C GLU A 107 19.37 -8.38 -3.75
N SER A 108 20.57 -8.75 -3.33
CA SER A 108 21.71 -7.86 -3.19
C SER A 108 23.00 -8.58 -3.61
N ALA A 109 24.13 -7.87 -3.63
CA ALA A 109 25.44 -8.48 -3.86
C ALA A 109 25.79 -9.60 -2.86
N ALA A 110 25.18 -9.60 -1.66
CA ALA A 110 25.33 -10.65 -0.65
C ALA A 110 24.35 -11.82 -0.83
N GLY A 111 23.56 -11.82 -1.91
CA GLY A 111 22.51 -12.80 -2.17
C GLY A 111 21.12 -12.33 -1.70
N LEU A 112 20.19 -13.29 -1.60
CA LEU A 112 18.80 -13.04 -1.21
C LEU A 112 18.68 -12.77 0.29
N GLY A 113 18.04 -11.66 0.63
CA GLY A 113 17.66 -11.30 2.00
C GLY A 113 16.69 -12.29 2.66
N PRO A 114 16.22 -12.01 3.89
CA PRO A 114 15.35 -12.93 4.62
C PRO A 114 14.03 -13.20 3.87
N PRO A 115 13.42 -14.39 4.02
CA PRO A 115 12.06 -14.65 3.56
C PRO A 115 11.09 -13.60 4.09
N LEU A 116 10.16 -13.15 3.24
CA LEU A 116 9.20 -12.09 3.57
C LEU A 116 9.88 -10.77 4.03
N GLY A 117 11.13 -10.54 3.63
CA GLY A 117 11.83 -9.28 3.88
C GLY A 117 11.29 -8.09 3.07
N HIS A 118 10.39 -8.35 2.13
CA HIS A 118 9.70 -7.34 1.33
C HIS A 118 8.23 -7.74 1.09
N MET A 119 7.36 -6.74 0.99
CA MET A 119 5.97 -6.89 0.62
C MET A 119 5.68 -6.00 -0.58
N ALA A 120 4.94 -6.50 -1.57
CA ALA A 120 4.43 -5.76 -2.72
C ALA A 120 2.92 -5.99 -2.88
N VAL A 121 2.28 -5.23 -3.78
CA VAL A 121 0.84 -5.34 -4.05
C VAL A 121 0.62 -5.79 -5.49
N LEU A 122 -0.19 -6.83 -5.68
CA LEU A 122 -0.72 -7.21 -6.98
C LEU A 122 -2.13 -6.65 -7.13
N ALA A 123 -2.35 -5.87 -8.18
CA ALA A 123 -3.66 -5.38 -8.58
C ALA A 123 -4.22 -6.19 -9.76
N GLN A 124 -5.51 -6.52 -9.72
CA GLN A 124 -6.21 -7.21 -10.78
C GLN A 124 -7.01 -6.20 -11.62
N VAL A 125 -6.72 -6.13 -12.92
CA VAL A 125 -7.46 -5.31 -13.88
C VAL A 125 -7.91 -6.17 -15.05
N GLY A 126 -9.22 -6.48 -15.11
CA GLY A 126 -9.73 -7.43 -16.08
C GLY A 126 -9.06 -8.81 -15.92
N ALA A 127 -8.45 -9.32 -16.98
CA ALA A 127 -7.70 -10.59 -16.95
C ALA A 127 -6.22 -10.44 -16.56
N GLU A 128 -5.73 -9.21 -16.38
CA GLU A 128 -4.30 -8.92 -16.17
C GLU A 128 -3.97 -8.65 -14.70
N GLN A 129 -2.77 -9.04 -14.31
CA GLN A 129 -2.18 -8.74 -13.00
C GLN A 129 -1.07 -7.72 -13.15
N TRP A 130 -1.11 -6.70 -12.30
CA TRP A 130 -0.18 -5.59 -12.27
C TRP A 130 0.57 -5.59 -10.95
N LEU A 131 1.91 -5.53 -11.01
CA LEU A 131 2.82 -5.39 -9.87
C LEU A 131 3.40 -3.98 -9.80
#